data_AF-A0AAW0QSA9-F1
#
_entry.id   AF-A0AAW0QSA9-F1
#
_cell.length_a   1.000
_cell.length_b   1.000
_cell.length_c   1.000
_cell.angle_alpha   90.00
_cell.angle_beta   90.00
_cell.angle_gamma   90.00
#
_symmetry.space_group_name_H-M   'P 1'
#
loop_
_entity.id
_entity.type
_entity.pdbx_description
1 polymer ?
#
loop_
_entity_poly.entity_id
_entity_poly.type
_entity_poly.pdbx_seq_one_letter_code
_entity_poly.pdbx_strand_id
1 'polypeptide(L)'
;MSTFLGLLGHRLTNLPPALAANCTSLALGTPSSPPGQKITATSPCHPKHRGRPSSIAGTMLFAGTFGLAAMSLFQLLSMRTFLTLLFGGPEPANRYIREFLRSAGGRAHLDATLSAAEAAGRAAMARDWRYCGLFCPFFGVFAAGLPEEVLKYLPAATVRWWRARKLAKVTAAAASTKGQEKNGENEKEEGKEEADKVVSMSPLEFVNYTVAAGIGFAVFENIGMIWGSVEGGSSVAELAWLLVERSLSALPGHVLCAALSGVRDSSTRRRRGGGGGGGLVDMMNAILPSVVYHGVFDSALLGVSALDGHPGWVRPASPWVLAGTYAMVFAMQGALFLNVRAAWRTETQPLENKAE
;
A
#
# COMPACT_ATOMS: atom_id res chain seq x y z
N MET A 1 6.03 -23.67 -5.36
CA MET A 1 6.09 -22.84 -4.12
C MET A 1 7.36 -23.06 -3.31
N SER A 2 7.77 -24.31 -2.98
CA SER A 2 9.01 -24.57 -2.22
C SER A 2 10.28 -24.04 -2.92
N THR A 3 10.38 -24.19 -4.25
CA THR A 3 11.50 -23.69 -5.06
C THR A 3 11.50 -22.16 -5.21
N PHE A 4 10.33 -21.51 -5.15
CA PHE A 4 10.17 -20.06 -5.31
C PHE A 4 10.58 -19.30 -4.05
N LEU A 5 10.19 -19.79 -2.86
CA LEU A 5 10.62 -19.20 -1.58
C LEU A 5 12.10 -19.49 -1.27
N GLY A 6 12.63 -20.65 -1.70
CA GLY A 6 14.03 -21.03 -1.51
C GLY A 6 15.03 -20.20 -2.34
N LEU A 7 14.68 -19.82 -3.58
CA LEU A 7 15.55 -19.02 -4.45
C LEU A 7 15.48 -17.51 -4.15
N LEU A 8 14.32 -17.02 -3.69
CA LEU A 8 14.12 -15.61 -3.34
C LEU A 8 14.90 -15.23 -2.05
N GLY A 9 14.97 -16.13 -1.07
CA GLY A 9 15.70 -15.90 0.18
C GLY A 9 17.23 -15.82 0.04
N HIS A 10 17.83 -16.55 -0.91
CA HIS A 10 19.29 -16.65 -1.03
C HIS A 10 19.95 -15.49 -1.83
N ARG A 11 19.18 -14.72 -2.61
CA ARG A 11 19.75 -13.67 -3.49
C ARG A 11 19.39 -12.23 -3.11
N LEU A 12 18.40 -12.01 -2.25
CA LEU A 12 17.98 -10.68 -1.81
C LEU A 12 18.89 -10.02 -0.75
N THR A 13 19.83 -10.76 -0.17
CA THR A 13 20.78 -10.24 0.84
C THR A 13 21.92 -9.38 0.26
N ASN A 14 21.99 -9.21 -1.07
CA ASN A 14 23.14 -8.58 -1.76
C ASN A 14 22.81 -7.29 -2.55
N LEU A 15 21.71 -6.57 -2.24
CA LEU A 15 21.38 -5.31 -2.93
C LEU A 15 22.01 -4.08 -2.24
N PRO A 16 22.61 -3.13 -2.99
CA PRO A 16 23.28 -1.96 -2.40
C PRO A 16 22.32 -0.88 -1.85
N PRO A 17 22.69 -0.13 -0.79
CA PRO A 17 21.78 0.76 -0.03
C PRO A 17 21.30 2.05 -0.72
N ALA A 18 21.73 2.35 -1.97
CA ALA A 18 21.64 3.71 -2.53
C ALA A 18 20.26 4.14 -3.06
N LEU A 19 19.26 3.25 -3.12
CA LEU A 19 17.96 3.52 -3.74
C LEU A 19 16.91 4.19 -2.82
N ALA A 20 17.13 4.26 -1.50
CA ALA A 20 16.13 4.72 -0.54
C ALA A 20 16.01 6.25 -0.39
N ALA A 21 16.97 7.04 -0.90
CA ALA A 21 17.08 8.46 -0.55
C ALA A 21 16.32 9.44 -1.48
N ASN A 22 15.97 9.04 -2.72
CA ASN A 22 15.47 9.98 -3.73
C ASN A 22 13.94 10.03 -3.92
N CYS A 23 13.18 9.09 -3.34
CA CYS A 23 11.72 9.02 -3.59
C CYS A 23 10.88 9.99 -2.74
N THR A 24 11.41 10.52 -1.63
CA THR A 24 10.62 11.35 -0.70
C THR A 24 10.47 12.81 -1.17
N SER A 25 11.37 13.32 -2.01
CA SER A 25 11.38 14.72 -2.41
C SER A 25 10.43 15.06 -3.57
N LEU A 26 9.97 14.07 -4.36
CA LEU A 26 9.09 14.31 -5.52
C LEU A 26 7.58 14.28 -5.18
N ALA A 27 7.18 13.63 -4.09
CA ALA A 27 5.76 13.48 -3.73
C ALA A 27 5.17 14.70 -2.98
N LEU A 28 6.03 15.58 -2.46
CA LEU A 28 5.64 16.72 -1.64
C LEU A 28 6.21 18.01 -2.24
N GLY A 29 5.74 18.38 -3.43
CA GLY A 29 5.97 19.72 -3.95
C GLY A 29 5.59 20.74 -2.88
N THR A 30 6.57 21.46 -2.36
CA THR A 30 6.36 22.51 -1.38
C THR A 30 5.49 23.59 -2.04
N PRO A 31 4.30 23.92 -1.49
CA PRO A 31 3.52 25.01 -2.05
C PRO A 31 4.34 26.30 -1.91
N SER A 32 4.53 27.01 -3.01
CA SER A 32 5.04 28.38 -2.98
C SER A 32 4.10 29.23 -2.12
N SER A 33 4.63 29.78 -1.03
CA SER A 33 3.88 30.68 -0.16
C SER A 33 3.42 31.91 -0.96
N PRO A 34 2.19 32.42 -0.74
CA PRO A 34 1.76 33.67 -1.36
C PRO A 34 2.65 34.83 -0.90
N PRO A 35 2.96 35.79 -1.79
CA PRO A 35 3.79 36.94 -1.45
C PRO A 35 3.07 37.83 -0.42
N GLY A 36 3.67 38.00 0.76
CA GLY A 36 3.18 38.95 1.77
C GLY A 36 3.05 38.40 3.19
N GLN A 37 3.12 37.08 3.40
CA GLN A 37 3.08 36.51 4.75
C GLN A 37 4.49 36.54 5.37
N LYS A 38 4.76 37.49 6.28
CA LYS A 38 5.94 37.45 7.15
C LYS A 38 5.85 36.20 8.01
N ILE A 39 6.47 35.11 7.56
CA ILE A 39 6.72 33.93 8.38
C ILE A 39 7.68 34.40 9.47
N THR A 40 7.14 34.76 10.63
CA THR A 40 7.92 34.76 11.87
C THR A 40 8.55 33.39 11.95
N ALA A 41 9.89 33.34 11.90
CA ALA A 41 10.67 32.11 11.87
C ALA A 41 10.27 31.21 13.05
N THR A 42 9.30 30.33 12.81
CA THR A 42 8.91 29.30 13.77
C THR A 42 10.12 28.42 13.96
N SER A 43 10.42 28.12 15.22
CA SER A 43 11.56 27.38 15.75
C SER A 43 12.19 26.41 14.74
N PRO A 44 13.53 26.42 14.59
CA PRO A 44 14.23 25.57 13.62
C PRO A 44 13.72 24.14 13.75
N CYS A 45 13.17 23.61 12.66
CA CYS A 45 12.64 22.26 12.57
C CYS A 45 13.78 21.31 12.96
N HIS A 46 13.84 20.89 14.23
CA HIS A 46 14.95 20.11 14.73
C HIS A 46 14.99 18.79 13.93
N PRO A 47 16.11 18.44 13.27
CA PRO A 47 16.21 17.27 12.40
C PRO A 47 16.07 15.91 13.13
N LYS A 48 15.79 15.91 14.44
CA LYS A 48 15.71 14.73 15.30
C LYS A 48 14.48 13.83 15.08
N HIS A 49 13.50 14.22 14.27
CA HIS A 49 12.26 13.45 14.05
C HIS A 49 12.21 12.65 12.74
N ARG A 50 13.32 12.51 12.01
CA ARG A 50 13.39 11.54 10.90
C ARG A 50 13.42 10.13 11.50
N GLY A 51 12.46 9.28 11.16
CA GLY A 51 12.48 7.86 11.55
C GLY A 51 13.86 7.26 11.25
N ARG A 52 14.33 6.35 12.11
CA ARG A 52 15.67 5.77 11.95
C ARG A 52 15.74 5.13 10.55
N PRO A 53 16.71 5.48 9.68
CA PRO A 53 16.75 4.95 8.30
C PRO A 53 16.68 3.42 8.24
N SER A 54 17.26 2.73 9.22
CA SER A 54 17.21 1.27 9.36
C SER A 54 15.80 0.73 9.60
N SER A 55 14.93 1.44 10.32
CA SER A 55 13.54 1.02 10.52
C SER A 55 12.68 1.21 9.28
N ILE A 56 12.95 2.25 8.48
CA ILE A 56 12.28 2.50 7.21
C ILE A 56 12.65 1.40 6.20
N ALA A 57 13.94 1.14 6.01
CA ALA A 57 14.40 0.07 5.11
C ALA A 57 13.89 -1.31 5.55
N GLY A 58 13.93 -1.61 6.85
CA GLY A 58 13.36 -2.84 7.41
C GLY A 58 11.86 -2.98 7.13
N THR A 59 11.11 -1.86 7.21
CA THR A 59 9.67 -1.84 6.88
C THR A 59 9.44 -2.16 5.40
N MET A 60 10.23 -1.57 4.50
CA MET A 60 10.14 -1.85 3.06
C MET A 60 10.39 -3.33 2.77
N LEU A 61 11.47 -3.90 3.32
CA LEU A 61 11.83 -5.30 3.12
C LEU A 61 10.78 -6.25 3.69
N PHE A 62 10.31 -5.99 4.92
CA PHE A 62 9.31 -6.83 5.57
C PHE A 62 7.98 -6.83 4.81
N ALA A 63 7.46 -5.63 4.49
CA ALA A 63 6.20 -5.50 3.75
C ALA A 63 6.31 -6.10 2.34
N GLY A 64 7.43 -5.89 1.65
CA GLY A 64 7.64 -6.42 0.30
C GLY A 64 7.83 -7.93 0.22
N THR A 65 8.54 -8.55 1.18
CA THR A 65 8.82 -10.00 1.14
C THR A 65 7.72 -10.83 1.80
N PHE A 66 7.59 -10.71 3.12
CA PHE A 66 6.65 -11.50 3.91
C PHE A 66 5.21 -11.06 3.64
N GLY A 67 4.99 -9.76 3.47
CA GLY A 67 3.68 -9.23 3.11
C GLY A 67 3.17 -9.81 1.79
N LEU A 68 3.97 -9.73 0.72
CA LEU A 68 3.56 -10.25 -0.58
C LEU A 68 3.33 -11.78 -0.57
N ALA A 69 4.16 -12.56 0.12
CA ALA A 69 3.96 -14.00 0.24
C ALA A 69 2.65 -14.36 0.96
N ALA A 70 2.35 -13.67 2.07
CA ALA A 70 1.10 -13.84 2.80
C ALA A 70 -0.11 -13.42 1.94
N MET A 71 0.03 -12.32 1.18
CA MET A 71 -0.98 -11.84 0.24
C MET A 71 -1.29 -12.82 -0.87
N SER A 72 -0.28 -13.34 -1.56
CA SER A 72 -0.51 -14.29 -2.65
C SER A 72 -1.27 -15.53 -2.16
N LEU A 73 -0.96 -16.01 -0.94
CA LEU A 73 -1.69 -17.12 -0.35
C LEU A 73 -3.15 -16.73 -0.03
N PHE A 74 -3.36 -15.58 0.61
CA PHE A 74 -4.71 -15.09 0.90
C PHE A 74 -5.54 -14.89 -0.37
N GLN A 75 -4.97 -14.25 -1.40
CA GLN A 75 -5.62 -14.03 -2.69
C GLN A 75 -6.01 -15.36 -3.33
N LEU A 76 -5.11 -16.34 -3.39
CA LEU A 76 -5.39 -17.65 -3.98
C LEU A 76 -6.51 -18.40 -3.24
N LEU A 77 -6.51 -18.39 -1.91
CA LEU A 77 -7.55 -19.03 -1.09
C LEU A 77 -8.90 -18.32 -1.24
N SER A 78 -8.89 -16.99 -1.23
CA SER A 78 -10.08 -16.15 -1.43
C SER A 78 -10.68 -16.35 -2.82
N MET A 79 -9.85 -16.34 -3.87
CA MET A 79 -10.25 -16.64 -5.25
C MET A 79 -10.88 -18.02 -5.35
N ARG A 80 -10.20 -19.05 -4.84
CA ARG A 80 -10.70 -20.44 -4.89
C ARG A 80 -12.04 -20.58 -4.21
N THR A 81 -12.18 -20.02 -3.01
CA THR A 81 -13.43 -20.07 -2.25
C THR A 81 -14.55 -19.36 -3.00
N PHE A 82 -14.32 -18.11 -3.43
CA PHE A 82 -15.34 -17.31 -4.08
C PHE A 82 -15.75 -17.89 -5.44
N LEU A 83 -14.80 -18.29 -6.28
CA LEU A 83 -15.08 -18.91 -7.58
C LEU A 83 -15.80 -20.26 -7.43
N THR A 84 -15.51 -21.04 -6.38
CA THR A 84 -16.22 -22.30 -6.11
C THR A 84 -17.69 -22.05 -5.81
N LEU A 85 -17.98 -21.04 -4.97
CA LEU A 85 -19.35 -20.63 -4.65
C LEU A 85 -20.06 -20.05 -5.88
N LEU A 86 -19.36 -19.20 -6.64
CA LEU A 86 -19.92 -18.47 -7.78
C LEU A 86 -20.26 -19.37 -8.97
N PHE A 87 -19.46 -20.42 -9.21
CA PHE A 87 -19.62 -21.32 -10.36
C PHE A 87 -20.12 -22.72 -9.97
N GLY A 88 -20.52 -22.93 -8.71
CA GLY A 88 -21.18 -24.15 -8.26
C GLY A 88 -20.26 -25.38 -8.17
N GLY A 89 -18.95 -25.20 -7.99
CA GLY A 89 -18.03 -26.33 -7.80
C GLY A 89 -16.54 -26.01 -7.98
N PRO A 90 -15.66 -26.91 -7.52
CA PRO A 90 -14.21 -26.70 -7.54
C PRO A 90 -13.59 -26.80 -8.94
N GLU A 91 -14.19 -27.56 -9.85
CA GLU A 91 -13.66 -27.76 -11.21
C GLU A 91 -13.75 -26.48 -12.05
N PRO A 92 -14.91 -25.81 -12.21
CA PRO A 92 -14.98 -24.51 -12.86
C PRO A 92 -14.04 -23.48 -12.20
N ALA A 93 -13.98 -23.45 -10.87
CA ALA A 93 -13.10 -22.54 -10.13
C ALA A 93 -11.61 -22.75 -10.48
N ASN A 94 -11.14 -24.01 -10.50
CA ASN A 94 -9.77 -24.34 -10.87
C ASN A 94 -9.47 -23.93 -12.32
N ARG A 95 -10.44 -24.04 -13.23
CA ARG A 95 -10.29 -23.55 -14.61
C ARG A 95 -10.09 -22.03 -14.64
N TYR A 96 -10.92 -21.26 -13.94
CA TYR A 96 -10.74 -19.80 -13.84
C TYR A 96 -9.39 -19.41 -13.21
N ILE A 97 -8.97 -20.05 -12.12
CA ILE A 97 -7.69 -19.76 -11.47
C ILE A 97 -6.53 -20.08 -12.41
N ARG A 98 -6.56 -21.21 -13.11
CA ARG A 98 -5.51 -21.58 -14.06
C ARG A 98 -5.37 -20.51 -15.15
N GLU A 99 -6.48 -20.12 -15.77
CA GLU A 99 -6.46 -19.12 -16.83
C GLU A 99 -6.08 -17.72 -16.32
N PHE A 100 -6.48 -17.36 -15.10
CA PHE A 100 -6.07 -16.13 -14.42
C PHE A 100 -4.55 -16.10 -14.17
N LEU A 101 -3.99 -17.19 -13.65
CA LEU A 101 -2.54 -17.29 -13.40
C LEU A 101 -1.74 -17.36 -14.69
N ARG A 102 -2.26 -17.99 -15.75
CA ARG A 102 -1.63 -18.04 -17.08
C ARG A 102 -1.42 -16.64 -17.66
N SER A 103 -2.28 -15.67 -17.30
CA SER A 103 -2.16 -14.27 -17.72
C SER A 103 -0.92 -13.55 -17.15
N ALA A 104 -0.30 -14.08 -16.09
CA ALA A 104 0.94 -13.53 -15.54
C ALA A 104 2.14 -13.65 -16.51
N GLY A 105 2.09 -14.56 -17.49
CA GLY A 105 3.09 -14.65 -18.56
C GLY A 105 3.01 -13.53 -19.59
N GLY A 106 1.96 -12.69 -19.54
CA GLY A 106 1.73 -11.60 -20.46
C GLY A 106 1.10 -12.04 -21.79
N ARG A 107 0.78 -11.05 -22.62
CA ARG A 107 0.05 -11.24 -23.88
C ARG A 107 0.84 -12.05 -24.91
N ALA A 108 2.12 -11.75 -25.12
CA ALA A 108 2.96 -12.48 -26.06
C ALA A 108 3.03 -13.98 -25.74
N HIS A 109 3.13 -14.34 -24.47
CA HIS A 109 3.08 -15.73 -24.03
C HIS A 109 1.75 -16.42 -24.38
N LEU A 110 0.63 -15.73 -24.13
CA LEU A 110 -0.70 -16.26 -24.45
C LEU A 110 -0.88 -16.42 -25.96
N ASP A 111 -0.53 -15.41 -26.74
CA ASP A 111 -0.67 -15.42 -28.20
C ASP A 111 0.20 -16.50 -28.85
N ALA A 112 1.36 -16.82 -28.27
CA ALA A 112 2.25 -17.88 -28.73
C ALA A 112 1.80 -19.30 -28.34
N THR A 113 1.03 -19.47 -27.26
CA THR A 113 0.75 -20.79 -26.66
C THR A 113 -0.69 -21.24 -26.74
N LEU A 114 -1.63 -20.37 -27.14
CA LEU A 114 -3.05 -20.70 -27.22
C LEU A 114 -3.43 -21.10 -28.65
N SER A 115 -4.11 -22.23 -28.78
CA SER A 115 -4.88 -22.54 -29.97
C SER A 115 -6.10 -21.60 -30.10
N ALA A 116 -6.66 -21.48 -31.31
CA ALA A 116 -7.85 -20.68 -31.55
C ALA A 116 -9.06 -21.12 -30.68
N ALA A 117 -9.19 -22.43 -30.43
CA ALA A 117 -10.25 -22.97 -29.57
C ALA A 117 -10.05 -22.59 -28.09
N GLU A 118 -8.82 -22.64 -27.59
CA GLU A 118 -8.51 -22.20 -26.22
C GLU A 118 -8.71 -20.68 -26.05
N ALA A 119 -8.30 -19.88 -27.04
CA ALA A 119 -8.53 -18.44 -27.05
C ALA A 119 -10.03 -18.09 -27.01
N ALA A 120 -10.85 -18.78 -27.82
CA ALA A 120 -12.30 -18.63 -27.78
C ALA A 120 -12.89 -19.04 -26.42
N GLY A 121 -12.38 -20.13 -25.83
CA GLY A 121 -12.77 -20.58 -24.50
C GLY A 121 -12.44 -19.56 -23.40
N ARG A 122 -11.25 -18.93 -23.45
CA ARG A 122 -10.86 -17.84 -22.54
C ARG A 122 -11.76 -16.62 -22.71
N ALA A 123 -12.04 -16.22 -23.94
CA ALA A 123 -12.93 -15.09 -24.22
C ALA A 123 -14.35 -15.33 -23.70
N ALA A 124 -14.87 -16.57 -23.81
CA ALA A 124 -16.17 -16.94 -23.24
C ALA A 124 -16.17 -16.84 -21.70
N MET A 125 -15.10 -17.30 -21.04
CA MET A 125 -14.93 -17.17 -19.59
C MET A 125 -14.85 -15.70 -19.14
N ALA A 126 -14.07 -14.89 -19.85
CA ALA A 126 -13.91 -13.47 -19.55
C ALA A 126 -15.21 -12.67 -19.68
N ARG A 127 -16.05 -13.03 -20.66
CA ARG A 127 -17.36 -12.41 -20.93
C ARG A 127 -18.48 -12.94 -20.05
N ASP A 128 -18.25 -13.97 -19.24
CA ASP A 128 -19.25 -14.43 -18.27
C ASP A 128 -19.53 -13.29 -17.27
N TRP A 129 -20.79 -12.88 -17.17
CA TRP A 129 -21.20 -11.77 -16.30
C TRP A 129 -20.87 -12.05 -14.83
N ARG A 130 -20.82 -13.33 -14.41
CA ARG A 130 -20.39 -13.70 -13.06
C ARG A 130 -18.93 -13.37 -12.86
N TYR A 131 -18.09 -13.66 -13.86
CA TYR A 131 -16.68 -13.31 -13.80
C TYR A 131 -16.48 -11.80 -13.82
N CYS A 132 -16.94 -11.12 -14.87
CA CYS A 132 -16.70 -9.69 -15.06
C CYS A 132 -17.44 -8.83 -14.02
N GLY A 133 -18.69 -9.17 -13.70
CA GLY A 133 -19.57 -8.37 -12.85
C GLY A 133 -19.48 -8.69 -11.36
N LEU A 134 -19.07 -9.90 -10.97
CA LEU A 134 -18.97 -10.29 -9.55
C LEU A 134 -17.54 -10.60 -9.13
N PHE A 135 -16.81 -11.42 -9.88
CA PHE A 135 -15.44 -11.81 -9.50
C PHE A 135 -14.44 -10.64 -9.61
N CYS A 136 -14.44 -9.85 -10.69
CA CYS A 136 -13.49 -8.73 -10.83
C CYS A 136 -13.63 -7.67 -9.71
N PRO A 137 -14.85 -7.21 -9.34
CA PRO A 137 -15.06 -6.36 -8.17
C PRO A 137 -14.65 -7.01 -6.85
N PHE A 138 -15.03 -8.28 -6.63
CA PHE A 138 -14.65 -9.02 -5.44
C PHE A 138 -13.13 -9.12 -5.31
N PHE A 139 -12.44 -9.53 -6.38
CA PHE A 139 -11.01 -9.70 -6.37
C PHE A 139 -10.30 -8.38 -6.10
N GLY A 140 -10.63 -7.33 -6.86
CA GLY A 140 -9.99 -6.02 -6.71
C GLY A 140 -10.19 -5.46 -5.30
N VAL A 141 -11.43 -5.39 -4.79
CA VAL A 141 -11.70 -4.74 -3.50
C VAL A 141 -11.34 -5.62 -2.30
N PHE A 142 -11.77 -6.89 -2.29
CA PHE A 142 -11.68 -7.75 -1.12
C PHE A 142 -10.46 -8.67 -1.13
N ALA A 143 -10.12 -9.29 -2.26
CA ALA A 143 -9.02 -10.24 -2.31
C ALA A 143 -7.65 -9.55 -2.40
N ALA A 144 -7.56 -8.44 -3.14
CA ALA A 144 -6.35 -7.65 -3.32
C ALA A 144 -6.35 -6.40 -2.43
N GLY A 145 -7.20 -5.40 -2.74
CA GLY A 145 -7.17 -4.08 -2.12
C GLY A 145 -7.18 -4.09 -0.59
N LEU A 146 -8.19 -4.71 0.04
CA LEU A 146 -8.33 -4.74 1.49
C LEU A 146 -7.08 -5.28 2.22
N PRO A 147 -6.67 -6.53 1.97
CA PRO A 147 -5.54 -7.11 2.69
C PRO A 147 -4.20 -6.42 2.36
N GLU A 148 -4.03 -5.87 1.15
CA GLU A 148 -2.83 -5.08 0.83
C GLU A 148 -2.74 -3.79 1.63
N GLU A 149 -3.85 -3.05 1.76
CA GLU A 149 -3.85 -1.81 2.54
C GLU A 149 -3.67 -2.09 4.04
N VAL A 150 -4.19 -3.21 4.55
CA VAL A 150 -3.89 -3.66 5.92
C VAL A 150 -2.39 -3.86 6.10
N LEU A 151 -1.72 -4.57 5.19
CA LEU A 151 -0.28 -4.80 5.29
C LEU A 151 0.56 -3.53 5.17
N LYS A 152 0.15 -2.56 4.34
CA LYS A 152 0.82 -1.26 4.23
C LYS A 152 0.67 -0.44 5.52
N TYR A 153 -0.46 -0.59 6.21
CA TYR A 153 -0.77 0.11 7.45
C TYR A 153 -0.11 -0.50 8.70
N LEU A 154 -0.01 -1.84 8.75
CA LEU A 154 0.43 -2.58 9.93
C LEU A 154 1.79 -2.17 10.52
N PRO A 155 2.85 -1.90 9.73
CA PRO A 155 4.14 -1.48 10.28
C PRO A 155 4.04 -0.21 11.14
N ALA A 156 3.35 0.81 10.65
CA ALA A 156 3.17 2.07 11.36
C ALA A 156 2.34 1.87 12.64
N ALA A 157 1.25 1.11 12.54
CA ALA A 157 0.40 0.76 13.68
C ALA A 157 1.17 -0.04 14.75
N THR A 158 2.04 -0.95 14.32
CA THR A 158 2.87 -1.78 15.19
C THR A 158 3.87 -0.93 15.94
N VAL A 159 4.68 -0.10 15.27
CA VAL A 159 5.67 0.78 15.93
C VAL A 159 4.99 1.66 16.99
N ARG A 160 3.83 2.20 16.65
CA ARG A 160 3.03 2.99 17.60
C ARG A 160 2.56 2.19 18.80
N TRP A 161 2.02 0.99 18.58
CA TRP A 161 1.59 0.10 19.67
C TRP A 161 2.76 -0.26 20.62
N TRP A 162 3.93 -0.54 20.06
CA TRP A 162 5.14 -0.78 20.84
C TRP A 162 5.55 0.43 21.69
N ARG A 163 5.49 1.65 21.13
CA ARG A 163 5.77 2.90 21.87
C ARG A 163 4.77 3.12 23.01
N ALA A 164 3.48 2.92 22.74
CA ALA A 164 2.44 3.06 23.76
C ALA A 164 2.64 2.06 24.92
N ARG A 165 3.01 0.81 24.63
CA ARG A 165 3.35 -0.18 25.66
C ARG A 165 4.59 0.20 26.46
N LYS A 166 5.61 0.75 25.80
CA LYS A 166 6.82 1.22 26.49
C LYS A 166 6.49 2.37 27.44
N LEU A 167 5.67 3.33 27.02
CA LEU A 167 5.19 4.40 27.91
C LEU A 167 4.46 3.84 29.12
N ALA A 168 3.49 2.97 28.91
CA ALA A 168 2.71 2.39 30.00
C ALA A 168 3.61 1.73 31.06
N LYS A 169 4.68 1.04 30.64
CA LYS A 169 5.68 0.46 31.55
C LYS A 169 6.48 1.51 32.30
N VAL A 170 6.96 2.56 31.61
CA VAL A 170 7.72 3.65 32.24
C VAL A 170 6.85 4.41 33.24
N THR A 171 5.60 4.72 32.88
CA THR A 171 4.64 5.37 33.77
C THR A 171 4.30 4.51 34.98
N ALA A 172 4.09 3.20 34.79
CA ALA A 172 3.84 2.27 35.90
C ALA A 172 5.05 2.17 36.85
N ALA A 173 6.26 2.09 36.31
CA ALA A 173 7.49 2.10 37.12
C ALA A 173 7.64 3.40 37.91
N ALA A 174 7.47 4.56 37.28
CA ALA A 174 7.54 5.86 37.95
C ALA A 174 6.47 6.03 39.04
N ALA A 175 5.26 5.49 38.83
CA ALA A 175 4.21 5.49 39.85
C ALA A 175 4.58 4.63 41.06
N SER A 176 5.28 3.51 40.86
CA SER A 176 5.76 2.65 41.96
C SER A 176 6.88 3.30 42.79
N THR A 177 7.78 4.07 42.17
CA THR A 177 8.90 4.74 42.87
C THR A 177 8.45 5.95 43.69
N LYS A 178 7.39 6.66 43.27
CA LYS A 178 6.83 7.81 44.02
C LYS A 178 6.35 7.48 45.44
N GLY A 179 6.20 6.19 45.79
CA GLY A 179 5.92 5.75 47.16
C GLY A 179 7.10 5.85 48.12
N GLN A 180 8.35 5.98 47.63
CA GLN A 180 9.56 5.93 48.47
C GLN A 180 10.28 7.27 48.70
N GLU A 181 10.08 8.30 47.88
CA GLU A 181 10.83 9.56 47.99
C GLU A 181 9.93 10.77 48.27
N LYS A 182 9.98 11.27 49.52
CA LYS A 182 9.31 12.50 49.96
C LYS A 182 10.18 13.77 49.89
N ASN A 183 11.42 13.73 49.38
CA ASN A 183 12.41 14.81 49.61
C ASN A 183 13.04 15.51 48.37
N GLY A 184 12.46 15.44 47.17
CA GLY A 184 13.00 16.19 46.01
C GLY A 184 11.94 16.61 44.98
N GLU A 185 11.69 17.91 44.84
CA GLU A 185 10.69 18.44 43.89
C GLU A 185 11.26 18.73 42.49
N ASN A 186 12.57 19.00 42.35
CA ASN A 186 13.14 19.45 41.07
C ASN A 186 13.43 18.34 40.04
N GLU A 187 13.62 17.07 40.44
CA GLU A 187 13.90 15.97 39.48
C GLU A 187 12.65 15.46 38.74
N LYS A 188 11.45 15.89 39.14
CA LYS A 188 10.19 15.38 38.57
C LYS A 188 9.81 15.98 37.22
N GLU A 189 10.30 17.17 36.86
CA GLU A 189 9.90 17.83 35.62
C GLU A 189 10.67 17.33 34.39
N GLU A 190 12.00 17.11 34.50
CA GLU A 190 12.82 16.64 33.37
C GLU A 190 12.40 15.25 32.87
N GLY A 191 12.09 14.32 33.78
CA GLY A 191 11.67 12.95 33.41
C GLY A 191 10.30 12.89 32.72
N LYS A 192 9.43 13.88 32.96
CA LYS A 192 8.10 13.95 32.34
C LYS A 192 8.20 14.41 30.88
N GLU A 193 9.04 15.42 30.62
CA GLU A 193 9.26 15.93 29.26
C GLU A 193 9.95 14.89 28.37
N GLU A 194 10.90 14.13 28.91
CA GLU A 194 11.58 13.06 28.17
C GLU A 194 10.64 11.88 27.89
N ALA A 195 9.75 11.52 28.82
CA ALA A 195 8.74 10.48 28.61
C ALA A 195 7.73 10.87 27.50
N ASP A 196 7.29 12.12 27.45
CA ASP A 196 6.36 12.60 26.42
C ASP A 196 7.01 12.67 25.02
N LYS A 197 8.30 13.04 24.95
CA LYS A 197 9.08 13.07 23.70
C LYS A 197 9.40 11.66 23.16
N VAL A 198 9.61 10.68 24.02
CA VAL A 198 9.99 9.31 23.59
C VAL A 198 8.81 8.53 22.99
N VAL A 199 7.58 8.93 23.28
CA VAL A 199 6.41 8.06 23.06
C VAL A 199 5.51 8.51 21.91
N SER A 200 5.37 9.81 21.70
CA SER A 200 4.50 10.30 20.63
C SER A 200 5.14 10.08 19.25
N MET A 201 4.45 9.32 18.39
CA MET A 201 4.79 9.25 16.97
C MET A 201 4.15 10.44 16.26
N SER A 202 4.96 11.25 15.58
CA SER A 202 4.42 12.38 14.83
C SER A 202 3.56 11.90 13.64
N PRO A 203 2.59 12.70 13.18
CA PRO A 203 1.82 12.45 11.96
C PRO A 203 2.72 12.08 10.76
N LEU A 204 3.76 12.88 10.54
CA LEU A 204 4.70 12.69 9.44
C LEU A 204 5.48 11.39 9.58
N GLU A 205 5.88 11.02 10.79
CA GLU A 205 6.56 9.75 11.04
C GLU A 205 5.64 8.56 10.71
N PHE A 206 4.37 8.61 11.12
CA PHE A 206 3.39 7.57 10.79
C PHE A 206 3.21 7.43 9.28
N VAL A 207 3.02 8.55 8.58
CA VAL A 207 2.93 8.59 7.11
C VAL A 207 4.17 7.98 6.46
N ASN A 208 5.38 8.33 6.92
CA ASN A 208 6.62 7.79 6.39
C ASN A 208 6.69 6.26 6.51
N TYR A 209 6.23 5.67 7.62
CA TYR A 209 6.18 4.22 7.77
C TYR A 209 5.19 3.57 6.79
N THR A 210 3.99 4.15 6.63
CA THR A 210 3.01 3.63 5.67
C THR A 210 3.50 3.73 4.23
N VAL A 211 4.06 4.88 3.83
CA VAL A 211 4.63 5.09 2.49
C VAL A 211 5.79 4.14 2.24
N ALA A 212 6.68 3.94 3.21
CA ALA A 212 7.77 2.96 3.09
C ALA A 212 7.22 1.55 2.85
N ALA A 213 6.20 1.14 3.59
CA ALA A 213 5.54 -0.15 3.34
C ALA A 213 4.91 -0.22 1.94
N GLY A 214 4.26 0.85 1.48
CA GLY A 214 3.71 0.96 0.13
C GLY A 214 4.75 0.84 -0.99
N ILE A 215 5.90 1.53 -0.84
CA ILE A 215 7.03 1.42 -1.78
C ILE A 215 7.59 -0.01 -1.78
N GLY A 216 7.84 -0.57 -0.58
CA GLY A 216 8.34 -1.94 -0.45
C GLY A 216 7.43 -2.94 -1.13
N PHE A 217 6.12 -2.84 -0.89
CA PHE A 217 5.12 -3.68 -1.53
C PHE A 217 5.17 -3.57 -3.07
N ALA A 218 5.08 -2.35 -3.60
CA ALA A 218 5.07 -2.11 -5.05
C ALA A 218 6.34 -2.58 -5.75
N VAL A 219 7.52 -2.40 -5.13
CA VAL A 219 8.79 -2.85 -5.70
C VAL A 219 8.82 -4.37 -5.84
N PHE A 220 8.44 -5.11 -4.80
CA PHE A 220 8.46 -6.57 -4.84
C PHE A 220 7.40 -7.15 -5.77
N GLU A 221 6.22 -6.52 -5.82
CA GLU A 221 5.19 -6.86 -6.79
C GLU A 221 5.69 -6.64 -8.23
N ASN A 222 6.34 -5.50 -8.51
CA ASN A 222 6.95 -5.20 -9.81
C ASN A 222 8.00 -6.25 -10.21
N ILE A 223 8.85 -6.67 -9.27
CA ILE A 223 9.83 -7.73 -9.50
C ILE A 223 9.11 -9.03 -9.88
N GLY A 224 8.05 -9.41 -9.16
CA GLY A 224 7.26 -10.60 -9.47
C GLY A 224 6.64 -10.56 -10.86
N MET A 225 6.08 -9.41 -11.27
CA MET A 225 5.50 -9.21 -12.60
C MET A 225 6.53 -9.28 -13.73
N ILE A 226 7.69 -8.65 -13.54
CA ILE A 226 8.80 -8.71 -14.49
C ILE A 226 9.31 -10.15 -14.61
N TRP A 227 9.51 -10.83 -13.48
CA TRP A 227 9.92 -12.22 -13.44
C TRP A 227 8.95 -13.13 -14.19
N GLY A 228 7.64 -12.99 -13.94
CA GLY A 228 6.61 -13.74 -14.65
C GLY A 228 6.62 -13.50 -16.15
N SER A 229 6.88 -12.27 -16.58
CA SER A 229 6.99 -11.90 -18.00
C SER A 229 8.25 -12.48 -18.66
N VAL A 230 9.37 -12.52 -17.94
CA VAL A 230 10.62 -13.17 -18.40
C VAL A 230 10.40 -14.67 -18.59
N GLU A 231 9.82 -15.35 -17.60
CA GLU A 231 9.48 -16.79 -17.69
C GLU A 231 8.45 -17.06 -18.81
N GLY A 232 7.58 -16.08 -19.09
CA GLY A 232 6.64 -16.13 -20.21
C GLY A 232 7.29 -15.97 -21.59
N GLY A 233 8.58 -15.64 -21.67
CA GLY A 233 9.30 -15.43 -22.93
C GLY A 233 9.10 -14.03 -23.54
N SER A 234 8.79 -13.02 -22.72
CA SER A 234 8.65 -11.64 -23.20
C SER A 234 9.96 -11.11 -23.77
N SER A 235 9.87 -10.29 -24.82
CA SER A 235 11.01 -9.62 -25.42
C SER A 235 11.57 -8.51 -24.52
N VAL A 236 12.82 -8.09 -24.76
CA VAL A 236 13.46 -6.99 -24.01
C VAL A 236 12.65 -5.69 -24.12
N ALA A 237 12.08 -5.40 -25.30
CA ALA A 237 11.26 -4.22 -25.51
C ALA A 237 9.97 -4.24 -24.65
N GLU A 238 9.32 -5.40 -24.55
CA GLU A 238 8.13 -5.57 -23.72
C GLU A 238 8.43 -5.47 -22.23
N LEU A 239 9.58 -5.99 -21.79
CA LEU A 239 10.05 -5.86 -20.41
C LEU A 239 10.40 -4.41 -20.07
N ALA A 240 11.06 -3.69 -20.98
CA ALA A 240 11.36 -2.27 -20.80
C ALA A 240 10.07 -1.46 -20.70
N TRP A 241 9.08 -1.75 -21.55
CA TRP A 241 7.78 -1.10 -21.50
C TRP A 241 7.01 -1.44 -20.22
N LEU A 242 7.00 -2.72 -19.80
CA LEU A 242 6.40 -3.14 -18.54
C LEU A 242 7.04 -2.41 -17.35
N LEU A 243 8.36 -2.22 -17.36
CA LEU A 243 9.05 -1.45 -16.33
C LEU A 243 8.54 -0.01 -16.28
N VAL A 244 8.45 0.67 -17.44
CA VAL A 244 7.92 2.03 -17.53
C VAL A 244 6.49 2.10 -17.02
N GLU A 245 5.62 1.19 -17.47
CA GLU A 245 4.24 1.10 -17.00
C GLU A 245 4.20 0.96 -15.48
N ARG A 246 4.91 -0.01 -14.91
CA ARG A 246 4.87 -0.28 -13.46
C ARG A 246 5.48 0.87 -12.64
N SER A 247 6.48 1.57 -13.16
CA SER A 247 7.07 2.75 -12.53
C SER A 247 6.15 3.97 -12.56
N LEU A 248 5.39 4.19 -13.64
CA LEU A 248 4.54 5.38 -13.80
C LEU A 248 3.09 5.17 -13.35
N SER A 249 2.59 3.93 -13.38
CA SER A 249 1.20 3.62 -13.07
C SER A 249 1.06 2.97 -11.69
N ALA A 250 1.71 1.84 -11.46
CA ALA A 250 1.49 1.06 -10.25
C ALA A 250 2.13 1.72 -9.03
N LEU A 251 3.44 2.00 -9.09
CA LEU A 251 4.19 2.52 -7.95
C LEU A 251 3.57 3.78 -7.33
N PRO A 252 3.19 4.83 -8.11
CA PRO A 252 2.54 6.01 -7.53
C PRO A 252 1.20 5.68 -6.87
N GLY A 253 0.41 4.76 -7.44
CA GLY A 253 -0.84 4.29 -6.84
C GLY A 253 -0.64 3.71 -5.44
N HIS A 254 0.30 2.77 -5.28
CA HIS A 254 0.60 2.18 -3.97
C HIS A 254 1.09 3.23 -2.96
N VAL A 255 1.97 4.15 -3.39
CA VAL A 255 2.49 5.22 -2.53
C VAL A 255 1.38 6.15 -2.07
N LEU A 256 0.49 6.56 -2.96
CA LEU A 256 -0.59 7.47 -2.65
C LEU A 256 -1.67 6.82 -1.77
N CYS A 257 -2.02 5.55 -2.01
CA CYS A 257 -2.93 4.79 -1.13
C CYS A 257 -2.35 4.66 0.28
N ALA A 258 -1.07 4.30 0.39
CA ALA A 258 -0.39 4.20 1.68
C ALA A 258 -0.33 5.57 2.40
N ALA A 259 -0.01 6.63 1.67
CA ALA A 259 -0.02 8.00 2.20
C ALA A 259 -1.42 8.38 2.71
N LEU A 260 -2.49 8.11 1.94
CA LEU A 260 -3.86 8.41 2.35
C LEU A 260 -4.21 7.71 3.67
N SER A 261 -3.88 6.43 3.79
CA SER A 261 -4.07 5.64 5.01
C SER A 261 -3.35 6.26 6.21
N GLY A 262 -2.08 6.66 6.02
CA GLY A 262 -1.28 7.29 7.07
C GLY A 262 -1.84 8.65 7.52
N VAL A 263 -2.24 9.50 6.58
CA VAL A 263 -2.78 10.83 6.89
C VAL A 263 -4.12 10.74 7.60
N ARG A 264 -5.03 9.85 7.15
CA ARG A 264 -6.36 9.71 7.75
C ARG A 264 -6.32 9.15 9.17
N ASP A 265 -5.43 8.21 9.47
CA ASP A 265 -5.23 7.74 10.85
C ASP A 265 -4.80 8.91 11.75
N SER A 266 -3.83 9.72 11.29
CA SER A 266 -3.37 10.89 12.05
C SER A 266 -4.52 11.86 12.35
N SER A 267 -5.31 12.20 11.34
CA SER A 267 -6.47 13.09 11.50
C SER A 267 -7.56 12.54 12.39
N THR A 268 -7.82 11.24 12.32
CA THR A 268 -8.81 10.59 13.18
C THR A 268 -8.40 10.68 14.65
N ARG A 269 -7.11 10.50 14.94
CA ARG A 269 -6.56 10.60 16.30
C ARG A 269 -6.58 12.01 16.84
N ARG A 270 -6.19 12.98 16.01
CA ARG A 270 -6.22 14.40 16.38
C ARG A 270 -7.62 14.83 16.80
N ARG A 271 -8.65 14.41 16.06
CA ARG A 271 -10.06 14.69 16.39
C ARG A 271 -10.55 14.05 17.69
N ARG A 272 -9.93 12.94 18.13
CA ARG A 272 -10.31 12.23 19.37
C ARG A 272 -9.46 12.59 20.59
N GLY A 273 -8.64 13.64 20.50
CA GLY A 273 -7.82 14.10 21.62
C GLY A 273 -6.74 13.09 22.06
N GLY A 274 -6.27 12.23 21.15
CA GLY A 274 -5.12 11.33 21.41
C GLY A 274 -5.37 10.15 22.36
N GLY A 275 -6.47 10.13 23.13
CA GLY A 275 -6.67 9.21 24.26
C GLY A 275 -7.25 7.82 23.96
N GLY A 276 -7.65 7.50 22.74
CA GLY A 276 -8.42 6.27 22.49
C GLY A 276 -8.50 5.82 21.04
N GLY A 277 -7.37 5.83 20.34
CA GLY A 277 -7.30 5.44 18.92
C GLY A 277 -6.50 4.16 18.74
N GLY A 278 -7.05 3.16 18.06
CA GLY A 278 -6.33 1.93 17.72
C GLY A 278 -7.20 0.68 17.57
N GLY A 279 -8.51 0.80 17.76
CA GLY A 279 -9.43 -0.30 17.50
C GLY A 279 -9.59 -0.61 16.01
N LEU A 280 -10.22 -1.74 15.71
CA LEU A 280 -10.52 -2.17 14.33
C LEU A 280 -11.27 -1.08 13.55
N VAL A 281 -12.24 -0.41 14.18
CA VAL A 281 -13.02 0.68 13.56
C VAL A 281 -12.13 1.84 13.12
N ASP A 282 -11.09 2.18 13.88
CA ASP A 282 -10.19 3.30 13.55
C ASP A 282 -9.27 2.93 12.40
N MET A 283 -8.74 1.70 12.43
CA MET A 283 -7.97 1.16 11.32
C MET A 283 -8.81 1.16 10.05
N MET A 284 -10.04 0.64 10.10
CA MET A 284 -10.93 0.61 8.94
C MET A 284 -11.25 2.02 8.43
N ASN A 285 -11.53 2.99 9.31
CA ASN A 285 -11.75 4.38 8.91
C ASN A 285 -10.52 5.03 8.26
N ALA A 286 -9.31 4.60 8.65
CA ALA A 286 -8.08 5.06 8.05
C ALA A 286 -7.85 4.45 6.66
N ILE A 287 -7.99 3.13 6.51
CA ILE A 287 -7.60 2.41 5.30
C ILE A 287 -8.71 2.28 4.26
N LEU A 288 -10.00 2.28 4.65
CA LEU A 288 -11.11 1.98 3.75
C LEU A 288 -11.14 2.85 2.47
N PRO A 289 -10.86 4.17 2.52
CA PRO A 289 -10.77 4.96 1.31
C PRO A 289 -9.66 4.48 0.35
N SER A 290 -8.50 4.12 0.88
CA SER A 290 -7.39 3.55 0.10
C SER A 290 -7.77 2.20 -0.49
N VAL A 291 -8.47 1.36 0.28
CA VAL A 291 -9.01 0.06 -0.19
C VAL A 291 -9.95 0.26 -1.37
N VAL A 292 -10.82 1.27 -1.33
CA VAL A 292 -11.73 1.57 -2.44
C VAL A 292 -10.95 2.04 -3.67
N TYR A 293 -10.02 2.99 -3.52
CA TYR A 293 -9.22 3.46 -4.64
C TYR A 293 -8.45 2.35 -5.33
N HIS A 294 -7.74 1.56 -4.53
CA HIS A 294 -6.94 0.44 -4.99
C HIS A 294 -7.81 -0.65 -5.59
N GLY A 295 -8.87 -1.06 -4.90
CA GLY A 295 -9.73 -2.13 -5.38
C GLY A 295 -10.49 -1.77 -6.65
N VAL A 296 -11.00 -0.55 -6.76
CA VAL A 296 -11.64 -0.07 -8.00
C VAL A 296 -10.62 -0.01 -9.14
N PHE A 297 -9.37 0.35 -8.86
CA PHE A 297 -8.31 0.38 -9.85
C PHE A 297 -8.07 -1.03 -10.42
N ASP A 298 -7.85 -2.01 -9.54
CA ASP A 298 -7.63 -3.41 -9.94
C ASP A 298 -8.84 -4.00 -10.65
N SER A 299 -10.04 -3.75 -10.16
CA SER A 299 -11.28 -4.19 -10.79
C SER A 299 -11.46 -3.62 -12.18
N ALA A 300 -11.10 -2.34 -12.39
CA ALA A 300 -11.18 -1.71 -13.70
C ALA A 300 -10.14 -2.30 -14.67
N LEU A 301 -8.90 -2.52 -14.21
CA LEU A 301 -7.87 -3.18 -15.01
C LEU A 301 -8.30 -4.60 -15.42
N LEU A 302 -8.80 -5.40 -14.48
CA LEU A 302 -9.33 -6.73 -14.76
C LEU A 302 -10.54 -6.68 -15.69
N GLY A 303 -11.43 -5.71 -15.52
CA GLY A 303 -12.60 -5.50 -16.37
C GLY A 303 -12.19 -5.18 -17.81
N VAL A 304 -11.23 -4.28 -18.03
CA VAL A 304 -10.72 -3.97 -19.37
C VAL A 304 -10.08 -5.21 -20.01
N SER A 305 -9.27 -5.95 -19.25
CA SER A 305 -8.68 -7.21 -19.73
C SER A 305 -9.75 -8.25 -20.10
N ALA A 306 -10.83 -8.33 -19.30
CA ALA A 306 -11.95 -9.22 -19.56
C ALA A 306 -12.73 -8.83 -20.82
N LEU A 307 -12.91 -7.52 -21.07
CA LEU A 307 -13.50 -7.00 -22.31
C LEU A 307 -12.64 -7.35 -23.55
N ASP A 308 -11.32 -7.44 -23.37
CA ASP A 308 -10.36 -7.90 -24.38
C ASP A 308 -10.27 -9.45 -24.47
N GLY A 309 -11.12 -10.17 -23.73
CA GLY A 309 -11.26 -11.63 -23.80
C GLY A 309 -10.34 -12.42 -22.87
N HIS A 310 -9.74 -11.79 -21.85
CA HIS A 310 -8.79 -12.45 -20.97
C HIS A 310 -9.25 -12.49 -19.51
N PRO A 311 -9.33 -13.69 -18.89
CA PRO A 311 -9.40 -13.79 -17.43
C PRO A 311 -8.04 -13.44 -16.82
N GLY A 312 -8.02 -12.55 -15.82
CA GLY A 312 -6.81 -12.00 -15.23
C GLY A 312 -6.32 -10.74 -15.94
N TRP A 313 -5.22 -10.15 -15.46
CA TRP A 313 -4.66 -8.94 -16.07
C TRP A 313 -3.78 -9.30 -17.27
N VAL A 314 -4.20 -8.89 -18.46
CA VAL A 314 -3.43 -8.92 -19.70
C VAL A 314 -3.49 -7.53 -20.31
N ARG A 315 -2.35 -7.00 -20.74
CA ARG A 315 -2.30 -5.70 -21.42
C ARG A 315 -3.19 -5.74 -22.68
N PRO A 316 -4.10 -4.77 -22.87
CA PRO A 316 -4.92 -4.71 -24.07
C PRO A 316 -4.07 -4.57 -25.35
N ALA A 317 -4.45 -5.28 -26.41
CA ALA A 317 -3.76 -5.17 -27.70
C ALA A 317 -4.15 -3.91 -28.48
N SER A 318 -5.40 -3.46 -28.32
CA SER A 318 -5.90 -2.28 -29.03
C SER A 318 -5.27 -1.00 -28.49
N PRO A 319 -4.64 -0.16 -29.33
CA PRO A 319 -4.01 1.08 -28.89
C PRO A 319 -5.02 2.06 -28.26
N TRP A 320 -6.27 2.05 -28.73
CA TRP A 320 -7.34 2.89 -28.19
C TRP A 320 -7.78 2.45 -26.79
N VAL A 321 -7.92 1.13 -26.58
CA VAL A 321 -8.25 0.56 -25.26
C VAL A 321 -7.10 0.81 -24.30
N LEU A 322 -5.86 0.68 -24.77
CA LEU A 322 -4.67 0.97 -23.97
C LEU A 322 -4.61 2.45 -23.57
N ALA A 323 -4.82 3.37 -24.51
CA ALA A 323 -4.86 4.81 -24.23
C ALA A 323 -5.98 5.17 -23.24
N GLY A 324 -7.18 4.59 -23.41
CA GLY A 324 -8.29 4.75 -22.48
C GLY A 324 -7.97 4.23 -21.07
N THR A 325 -7.31 3.07 -21.00
CA THR A 325 -6.82 2.48 -19.74
C THR A 325 -5.86 3.43 -19.03
N TYR A 326 -4.86 3.97 -19.73
CA TYR A 326 -3.93 4.92 -19.10
C TYR A 326 -4.61 6.21 -18.67
N ALA A 327 -5.51 6.76 -19.48
CA ALA A 327 -6.26 7.96 -19.11
C ALA A 327 -7.05 7.73 -17.81
N MET A 328 -7.71 6.58 -17.68
CA MET A 328 -8.40 6.16 -16.46
C MET A 328 -7.42 6.04 -15.28
N VAL A 329 -6.30 5.34 -15.46
CA VAL A 329 -5.28 5.14 -14.43
C VAL A 329 -4.74 6.49 -13.91
N PHE A 330 -4.35 7.39 -14.79
CA PHE A 330 -3.83 8.70 -14.40
C PHE A 330 -4.91 9.60 -13.80
N ALA A 331 -6.15 9.53 -14.27
CA ALA A 331 -7.28 10.26 -13.66
C ALA A 331 -7.54 9.77 -12.22
N MET A 332 -7.54 8.46 -11.98
CA MET A 332 -7.70 7.88 -10.65
C MET A 332 -6.56 8.28 -9.71
N GLN A 333 -5.31 8.24 -10.19
CA GLN A 333 -4.17 8.71 -9.41
C GLN A 333 -4.23 10.20 -9.11
N GLY A 334 -4.65 11.02 -10.08
CA GLY A 334 -4.87 12.46 -9.88
C GLY A 334 -5.92 12.72 -8.80
N ALA A 335 -7.06 12.02 -8.85
CA ALA A 335 -8.10 12.12 -7.83
C ALA A 335 -7.60 11.67 -6.44
N LEU A 336 -6.85 10.56 -6.39
CA LEU A 336 -6.25 10.05 -5.16
C LEU A 336 -5.23 11.04 -4.58
N PHE A 337 -4.37 11.63 -5.41
CA PHE A 337 -3.41 12.66 -5.00
C PHE A 337 -4.13 13.88 -4.40
N LEU A 338 -5.20 14.36 -5.04
CA LEU A 338 -6.00 15.47 -4.51
C LEU A 338 -6.61 15.14 -3.15
N ASN A 339 -7.05 13.89 -2.95
CA ASN A 339 -7.56 13.43 -1.67
C ASN A 339 -6.49 13.34 -0.58
N VAL A 340 -5.30 12.83 -0.90
CA VAL A 340 -4.15 12.85 0.03
C VAL A 340 -3.83 14.29 0.42
N ARG A 341 -3.76 15.20 -0.55
CA ARG A 341 -3.48 16.62 -0.32
C ARG A 341 -4.55 17.30 0.55
N ALA A 342 -5.83 17.03 0.30
CA ALA A 342 -6.93 17.58 1.08
C ALA A 342 -6.91 17.06 2.53
N ALA A 343 -6.67 15.76 2.71
CA ALA A 343 -6.51 15.16 4.03
C ALA A 343 -5.31 15.77 4.77
N TRP A 344 -4.17 15.96 4.09
CA TRP A 344 -2.97 16.53 4.70
C TRP A 344 -3.16 17.99 5.13
N ARG A 345 -3.83 18.80 4.31
CA ARG A 345 -4.18 20.18 4.68
C ARG A 345 -5.07 20.25 5.92
N THR A 346 -6.03 19.33 6.03
CA THR A 346 -6.88 19.23 7.22
C THR A 346 -6.05 18.88 8.46
N GLU A 347 -5.02 18.06 8.29
CA GLU A 347 -4.12 17.67 9.38
C GLU A 347 -3.20 18.79 9.85
N THR A 348 -2.74 19.66 8.95
CA THR A 348 -1.77 20.72 9.29
C THR A 348 -2.41 22.04 9.73
N GLN A 349 -3.71 22.23 9.53
CA GLN A 349 -4.40 23.44 10.01
C GLN A 349 -4.34 23.55 11.55
N PRO A 350 -4.03 24.73 12.12
CA PRO A 350 -4.11 24.98 13.57
C PRO A 350 -5.52 24.68 14.11
N LEU A 351 -5.61 24.17 15.35
CA LEU A 351 -6.91 23.91 15.99
C LEU A 351 -7.65 25.20 16.38
N GLU A 352 -6.94 26.33 16.42
CA GLU A 352 -7.45 27.61 16.92
C GLU A 352 -8.57 28.20 16.06
N ASN A 353 -8.71 27.80 14.79
CA ASN A 353 -9.71 28.35 13.87
C ASN A 353 -11.04 27.58 13.84
N LYS A 354 -11.36 26.75 14.85
CA LYS A 354 -12.61 25.94 14.88
C LYS A 354 -13.49 26.14 16.13
N ALA A 355 -13.19 27.15 16.95
CA ALA A 355 -13.92 27.43 18.18
C ALA A 355 -14.98 28.54 18.05
N GLU A 356 -15.25 29.02 16.84
CA GLU A 356 -16.40 29.89 16.50
C GLU A 356 -17.43 29.08 15.73
#